data_AF-A6N9N5-F1
#
_entry.id   AF-A6N9N5-F1
#
_cell.length_a   1.000
_cell.length_b   1.000
_cell.length_c   1.000
_cell.angle_alpha   90.00
_cell.angle_beta   90.00
_cell.angle_gamma   90.00
#
_symmetry.space_group_name_H-M   'P 1'
#
loop_
_entity.id
_entity.type
_entity.pdbx_description
1 polymer ?
#
loop_
_entity_poly.entity_id
_entity_poly.type
_entity_poly.pdbx_seq_one_letter_code
_entity_poly.pdbx_strand_id
1 'polypeptide(L)'
;MVLTASAVVVLIVASSTLCAPTAEESLASTEQSVVDLSKIRPSGRPRHCADLYISGQNHSGVFNIFPYENSTVAVATYCDMESDGGGWTVFQRRGQFGNPVYDFYRDWEAYKNGFGDPAKEFWLGNQLIHVMTSNKTTSLRIVLTNRTGETFTADYALFNIAGEDEQYKLTVSGYKGPKGYDGFSQAN
;
A
#
# COMPACT_ATOMS: atom_id res chain seq x y z
N MET A 1 25.08 5.45 -19.36
CA MET A 1 25.05 5.04 -17.93
C MET A 1 23.60 4.71 -17.58
N VAL A 2 23.18 3.46 -17.77
CA VAL A 2 21.79 3.04 -17.52
C VAL A 2 21.62 2.90 -16.02
N LEU A 3 20.90 3.83 -15.38
CA LEU A 3 20.44 3.70 -14.01
C LEU A 3 19.36 2.62 -14.00
N THR A 4 19.70 1.39 -13.61
CA THR A 4 18.67 0.40 -13.26
C THR A 4 18.33 0.62 -11.80
N ALA A 5 17.40 1.54 -11.55
CA ALA A 5 16.77 1.67 -10.25
C ALA A 5 15.79 0.51 -10.09
N SER A 6 16.13 -0.47 -9.24
CA SER A 6 15.13 -1.40 -8.72
C SER A 6 14.35 -0.62 -7.65
N ALA A 7 13.29 0.06 -8.07
CA ALA A 7 12.34 0.69 -7.16
C ALA A 7 11.39 -0.38 -6.62
N VAL A 8 11.43 -0.64 -5.31
CA VAL A 8 10.42 -1.41 -4.60
C VAL A 8 9.48 -0.39 -3.95
N VAL A 9 8.28 -0.18 -4.51
CA VAL A 9 7.34 0.84 -4.03
C VAL A 9 6.24 0.18 -3.20
N VAL A 10 6.27 0.42 -1.89
CA VAL A 10 5.56 -0.38 -0.89
C VAL A 10 5.11 0.54 0.27
N LEU A 11 3.97 1.23 0.11
CA LEU A 11 2.73 1.02 0.91
C LEU A 11 2.07 1.96 1.96
N ILE A 12 0.73 1.84 1.91
CA ILE A 12 -0.43 2.20 2.75
C ILE A 12 -0.46 1.57 4.15
N VAL A 13 -0.30 2.42 5.17
CA VAL A 13 -0.69 2.15 6.57
C VAL A 13 -1.93 2.98 6.90
N ALA A 14 -2.94 2.35 7.50
CA ALA A 14 -4.01 3.05 8.21
C ALA A 14 -3.60 3.20 9.68
N SER A 15 -3.60 4.41 10.21
CA SER A 15 -3.38 4.66 11.64
C SER A 15 -4.45 5.59 12.20
N SER A 16 -5.05 5.19 13.33
CA SER A 16 -5.96 6.03 14.12
C SER A 16 -5.34 6.27 15.49
N THR A 17 -5.29 7.53 15.94
CA THR A 17 -5.05 7.91 17.34
C THR A 17 -6.24 8.70 17.85
N LEU A 18 -6.60 8.55 19.14
CA LEU A 18 -7.17 9.61 20.02
C LEU A 18 -7.34 9.11 21.49
N CYS A 19 -7.14 10.07 22.42
CA CYS A 19 -7.34 10.14 23.89
C CYS A 19 -7.78 8.91 24.71
N ALA A 20 -7.17 8.74 25.90
CA ALA A 20 -7.53 7.73 26.90
C ALA A 20 -8.81 8.11 27.70
N PRO A 21 -9.82 7.21 27.82
CA PRO A 21 -11.07 7.43 28.56
C PRO A 21 -10.97 6.99 30.05
N THR A 22 -11.96 7.36 30.86
CA THR A 22 -12.04 7.02 32.30
C THR A 22 -12.39 5.53 32.53
N ALA A 23 -12.06 4.95 33.70
CA ALA A 23 -12.06 3.50 33.92
C ALA A 23 -13.42 2.79 33.74
N GLU A 24 -14.55 3.41 34.09
CA GLU A 24 -15.89 2.81 33.89
C GLU A 24 -16.37 2.91 32.44
N GLU A 25 -16.06 4.02 31.76
CA GLU A 25 -16.22 4.15 30.29
C GLU A 25 -15.28 3.18 29.55
N SER A 26 -14.13 2.86 30.13
CA SER A 26 -13.15 1.95 29.55
C SER A 26 -13.63 0.52 29.50
N LEU A 27 -14.35 0.02 30.53
CA LEU A 27 -14.89 -1.34 30.51
C LEU A 27 -16.03 -1.48 29.50
N ALA A 28 -16.98 -0.54 29.49
CA ALA A 28 -18.06 -0.55 28.51
C ALA A 28 -17.53 -0.37 27.07
N SER A 29 -16.53 0.50 26.87
CA SER A 29 -15.83 0.66 25.59
C SER A 29 -15.04 -0.59 25.21
N THR A 30 -14.46 -1.30 26.17
CA THR A 30 -13.71 -2.54 25.93
C THR A 30 -14.66 -3.68 25.57
N GLU A 31 -15.79 -3.83 26.25
CA GLU A 31 -16.82 -4.82 25.91
C GLU A 31 -17.43 -4.53 24.54
N GLN A 32 -17.73 -3.27 24.24
CA GLN A 32 -18.18 -2.85 22.90
C GLN A 32 -17.11 -3.15 21.84
N SER A 33 -15.83 -2.88 22.13
CA SER A 33 -14.71 -3.18 21.23
C SER A 33 -14.49 -4.68 21.05
N VAL A 34 -14.70 -5.51 22.08
CA VAL A 34 -14.64 -6.98 21.98
C VAL A 34 -15.83 -7.54 21.20
N VAL A 35 -17.02 -6.95 21.37
CA VAL A 35 -18.21 -7.28 20.55
C VAL A 35 -18.01 -6.84 19.09
N ASP A 36 -17.30 -5.75 18.84
CA ASP A 36 -16.96 -5.29 17.48
C ASP A 36 -15.83 -6.14 16.86
N LEU A 37 -14.80 -6.51 17.64
CA LEU A 37 -13.74 -7.44 17.26
C LEU A 37 -14.25 -8.86 17.00
N SER A 38 -15.28 -9.31 17.70
CA SER A 38 -15.92 -10.61 17.43
C SER A 38 -16.82 -10.59 16.18
N LYS A 39 -17.25 -9.40 15.72
CA LYS A 39 -17.84 -9.18 14.38
C LYS A 39 -16.77 -9.05 13.30
N ILE A 40 -15.54 -8.66 13.66
CA ILE A 40 -14.30 -8.87 12.89
C ILE A 40 -13.87 -10.34 13.03
N ARG A 41 -14.80 -11.27 12.78
CA ARG A 41 -14.35 -12.50 12.12
C ARG A 41 -13.74 -11.96 10.81
N PRO A 42 -12.44 -12.18 10.50
CA PRO A 42 -11.88 -11.65 9.27
C PRO A 42 -12.83 -12.14 8.20
N SER A 43 -13.54 -11.21 7.57
CA SER A 43 -14.35 -11.55 6.42
C SER A 43 -13.41 -12.38 5.55
N GLY A 44 -13.85 -13.50 4.99
CA GLY A 44 -12.98 -14.32 4.13
C GLY A 44 -12.47 -13.57 2.88
N ARG A 45 -12.59 -12.24 2.88
CA ARG A 45 -12.29 -11.25 1.86
C ARG A 45 -11.47 -10.11 2.49
N PRO A 46 -10.18 -10.33 2.76
CA PRO A 46 -9.29 -9.27 3.24
C PRO A 46 -9.31 -8.08 2.27
N ARG A 47 -9.49 -6.85 2.76
CA ARG A 47 -9.56 -5.63 1.92
C ARG A 47 -8.19 -5.23 1.41
N HIS A 48 -7.17 -5.46 2.22
CA HIS A 48 -5.76 -5.16 1.98
C HIS A 48 -4.87 -6.11 2.79
N CYS A 49 -3.56 -6.13 2.51
CA CYS A 49 -2.61 -7.04 3.16
C CYS A 49 -2.51 -6.88 4.68
N ALA A 50 -2.87 -5.73 5.24
CA ALA A 50 -2.93 -5.57 6.69
C ALA A 50 -3.98 -6.50 7.33
N ASP A 51 -5.10 -6.78 6.64
CA ASP A 51 -6.12 -7.71 7.16
C ASP A 51 -5.60 -9.15 7.15
N LEU A 52 -4.86 -9.51 6.09
CA LEU A 52 -4.17 -10.80 6.00
C LEU A 52 -3.15 -10.94 7.14
N TYR A 53 -2.35 -9.90 7.39
CA TYR A 53 -1.35 -9.90 8.44
C TYR A 53 -1.98 -10.08 9.84
N ILE A 54 -3.03 -9.31 10.14
CA ILE A 54 -3.78 -9.43 11.40
C ILE A 54 -4.44 -10.82 11.52
N SER A 55 -4.82 -11.44 10.41
CA SER A 55 -5.35 -12.82 10.39
C SER A 55 -4.29 -13.91 10.58
N GLY A 56 -3.02 -13.53 10.79
CA GLY A 56 -1.91 -14.44 11.07
C GLY A 56 -1.06 -14.81 9.86
N GLN A 57 -1.28 -14.20 8.70
CA GLN A 57 -0.40 -14.39 7.54
C GLN A 57 0.90 -13.61 7.74
N ASN A 58 2.02 -14.33 7.88
CA ASN A 58 3.31 -13.76 8.25
C ASN A 58 4.42 -14.00 7.22
N HIS A 59 4.07 -14.57 6.05
CA HIS A 59 5.01 -14.78 4.95
C HIS A 59 4.65 -13.90 3.76
N SER A 60 5.66 -13.24 3.20
CA SER A 60 5.50 -12.40 2.03
C SER A 60 5.16 -13.24 0.79
N GLY A 61 4.32 -12.72 -0.10
CA GLY A 61 3.86 -13.47 -1.26
C GLY A 61 2.71 -12.80 -2.00
N VAL A 62 2.22 -13.44 -3.06
CA VAL A 62 1.06 -12.94 -3.80
C VAL A 62 -0.21 -13.47 -3.15
N PHE A 63 -1.12 -12.55 -2.79
CA PHE A 63 -2.40 -12.87 -2.19
C PHE A 63 -3.53 -12.16 -2.92
N ASN A 64 -4.74 -12.69 -2.74
CA ASN A 64 -5.96 -12.07 -3.22
C ASN A 64 -6.53 -11.13 -2.15
N ILE A 65 -6.77 -9.89 -2.54
CA ILE A 65 -7.47 -8.89 -1.73
C ILE A 65 -8.80 -8.50 -2.38
N PHE A 66 -9.71 -7.91 -1.60
CA PHE A 66 -11.05 -7.52 -2.02
C PHE A 66 -11.27 -6.03 -1.73
N PRO A 67 -10.64 -5.14 -2.50
CA PRO A 67 -10.53 -3.73 -2.18
C PRO A 67 -11.86 -2.98 -2.34
N TYR A 68 -12.78 -3.47 -3.16
CA TYR A 68 -14.09 -2.84 -3.41
C TYR A 68 -15.13 -3.28 -2.36
N GLU A 69 -15.86 -2.32 -1.80
CA GLU A 69 -16.94 -2.59 -0.85
C GLU A 69 -18.03 -3.47 -1.48
N ASN A 70 -18.49 -4.47 -0.73
CA ASN A 70 -19.52 -5.42 -1.14
C ASN A 70 -19.22 -6.18 -2.46
N SER A 71 -17.97 -6.18 -2.91
CA SER A 71 -17.55 -6.90 -4.10
C SER A 71 -17.10 -8.33 -3.77
N THR A 72 -17.27 -9.21 -4.74
CA THR A 72 -16.68 -10.57 -4.75
C THR A 72 -15.44 -10.63 -5.66
N VAL A 73 -15.10 -9.53 -6.32
CA VAL A 73 -13.96 -9.45 -7.24
C VAL A 73 -12.67 -9.38 -6.43
N ALA A 74 -11.87 -10.44 -6.55
CA ALA A 74 -10.54 -10.50 -6.00
C ALA A 74 -9.54 -9.80 -6.91
N VAL A 75 -8.55 -9.13 -6.31
CA VAL A 75 -7.37 -8.60 -7.00
C VAL A 75 -6.12 -9.23 -6.40
N ALA A 76 -5.27 -9.79 -7.26
CA ALA A 76 -3.99 -10.35 -6.84
C ALA A 76 -2.96 -9.24 -6.69
N THR A 77 -2.25 -9.23 -5.57
CA THR A 77 -1.15 -8.31 -5.31
C THR A 77 -0.10 -8.93 -4.40
N TYR A 78 1.11 -8.39 -4.40
CA TYR A 78 2.15 -8.83 -3.48
C TYR A 78 1.91 -8.21 -2.10
N CYS A 79 1.91 -9.04 -1.07
CA CYS A 79 1.93 -8.61 0.32
C CYS A 79 3.33 -8.79 0.89
N ASP A 80 3.92 -7.71 1.40
CA ASP A 80 5.10 -7.76 2.25
C ASP A 80 4.64 -7.90 3.72
N MET A 81 4.88 -9.07 4.29
CA MET A 81 4.49 -9.42 5.65
C MET A 81 5.65 -9.39 6.64
N GLU A 82 6.86 -9.13 6.17
CA GLU A 82 8.10 -9.36 6.94
C GLU A 82 8.84 -8.04 7.20
N SER A 83 8.82 -7.10 6.26
CA SER A 83 9.52 -5.83 6.40
C SER A 83 8.81 -4.90 7.38
N ASP A 84 9.56 -4.32 8.32
CA ASP A 84 9.14 -3.19 9.18
C ASP A 84 7.73 -3.30 9.78
N GLY A 85 7.39 -4.49 10.31
CA GLY A 85 6.10 -4.74 10.96
C GLY A 85 5.04 -5.38 10.05
N GLY A 86 5.32 -5.56 8.76
CA GLY A 86 4.48 -6.32 7.83
C GLY A 86 3.12 -5.70 7.52
N GLY A 87 2.28 -6.47 6.82
CA GLY A 87 0.92 -6.06 6.46
C GLY A 87 0.84 -5.11 5.27
N TRP A 88 1.87 -5.05 4.46
CA TRP A 88 1.93 -4.09 3.38
C TRP A 88 1.45 -4.68 2.03
N THR A 89 0.47 -4.07 1.35
CA THR A 89 -0.04 -4.26 -0.06
C THR A 89 0.71 -3.55 -1.23
N VAL A 90 1.65 -4.22 -1.89
CA VAL A 90 2.53 -3.58 -2.89
C VAL A 90 1.71 -3.11 -4.09
N PHE A 91 1.88 -1.86 -4.51
CA PHE A 91 1.17 -1.37 -5.70
C PHE A 91 2.08 -1.10 -6.90
N GLN A 92 3.40 -1.05 -6.68
CA GLN A 92 4.38 -1.00 -7.77
C GLN A 92 5.66 -1.72 -7.36
N ARG A 93 6.23 -2.49 -8.29
CA ARG A 93 7.54 -3.12 -8.10
C ARG A 93 8.34 -3.08 -9.39
N ARG A 94 9.63 -2.71 -9.29
CA ARG A 94 10.63 -2.73 -10.35
C ARG A 94 11.84 -3.56 -9.96
N GLY A 95 12.41 -4.29 -10.92
CA GLY A 95 13.59 -5.11 -10.71
C GLY A 95 14.00 -5.89 -11.94
N GLN A 96 15.14 -6.56 -11.86
CA GLN A 96 15.64 -7.36 -12.97
C GLN A 96 14.95 -8.74 -12.99
N PHE A 97 13.74 -8.79 -13.53
CA PHE A 97 12.95 -10.02 -13.70
C PHE A 97 12.94 -10.54 -15.16
N GLY A 98 13.81 -9.98 -16.02
CA GLY A 98 13.91 -10.34 -17.43
C GLY A 98 12.96 -9.57 -18.35
N ASN A 99 12.24 -8.57 -17.85
CA ASN A 99 11.37 -7.72 -18.65
C ASN A 99 12.17 -6.73 -19.52
N PRO A 100 11.63 -6.28 -20.66
CA PRO A 100 12.24 -5.21 -21.45
C PRO A 100 12.35 -3.90 -20.66
N VAL A 101 13.37 -3.10 -20.95
CA VAL A 101 13.60 -1.80 -20.28
C VAL A 101 12.43 -0.82 -20.45
N TYR A 102 11.61 -1.00 -21.48
CA TYR A 102 10.44 -0.19 -21.82
C TYR A 102 9.11 -0.81 -21.35
N ASP A 103 9.14 -1.83 -20.48
CA ASP A 103 7.92 -2.52 -20.03
C ASP A 103 6.92 -1.61 -19.30
N PHE A 104 7.39 -0.49 -18.74
CA PHE A 104 6.56 0.53 -18.09
C PHE A 104 6.18 1.69 -19.02
N TYR A 105 6.61 1.68 -20.29
CA TYR A 105 6.14 2.65 -21.26
C TYR A 105 4.78 2.21 -21.80
N ARG A 106 3.71 2.57 -21.06
CA ARG A 106 2.34 2.13 -21.27
C ARG A 106 1.38 3.31 -21.42
N ASP A 107 0.21 3.05 -22.00
CA ASP A 107 -0.83 4.05 -22.20
C ASP A 107 -1.66 4.30 -20.92
N TRP A 108 -2.58 5.26 -21.00
CA TRP A 108 -3.46 5.64 -19.91
C TRP A 108 -4.32 4.47 -19.40
N GLU A 109 -4.87 3.68 -20.32
CA GLU A 109 -5.76 2.56 -19.97
C GLU A 109 -5.01 1.48 -19.19
N ALA A 110 -3.77 1.17 -19.57
CA ALA A 110 -2.91 0.25 -18.83
C ALA A 110 -2.58 0.80 -17.43
N TYR A 111 -2.26 2.08 -17.29
CA TYR A 111 -2.00 2.67 -15.97
C TYR A 111 -3.24 2.74 -15.08
N LYS A 112 -4.42 2.97 -15.67
CA LYS A 112 -5.71 2.92 -14.99
C LYS A 112 -6.00 1.53 -14.42
N ASN A 113 -5.89 0.50 -15.26
CA ASN A 113 -6.30 -0.86 -14.94
C ASN A 113 -5.22 -1.70 -14.24
N GLY A 114 -3.95 -1.33 -14.39
CA GLY A 114 -2.81 -2.11 -13.92
C GLY A 114 -2.23 -3.05 -14.99
N PHE A 115 -0.98 -3.44 -14.79
CA PHE A 115 -0.25 -4.35 -15.68
C PHE A 115 0.92 -5.03 -14.95
N GLY A 116 1.44 -6.10 -15.55
CA GLY A 116 2.58 -6.86 -15.02
C GLY A 116 2.18 -8.05 -14.15
N ASP A 117 3.15 -8.57 -13.41
CA ASP A 117 3.02 -9.76 -12.57
C ASP A 117 3.34 -9.38 -11.12
N PRO A 118 2.40 -9.51 -10.16
CA PRO A 118 2.63 -9.24 -8.75
C PRO A 118 3.83 -9.99 -8.13
N ALA A 119 4.21 -11.15 -8.68
CA ALA A 119 5.40 -11.88 -8.24
C ALA A 119 6.72 -11.28 -8.78
N LYS A 120 6.66 -10.33 -9.72
CA LYS A 120 7.80 -9.74 -10.44
C LYS A 120 7.68 -8.21 -10.50
N GLU A 121 7.67 -7.61 -11.70
CA GLU A 121 7.38 -6.19 -11.89
C GLU A 121 5.90 -5.99 -12.25
N PHE A 122 5.29 -4.98 -11.64
CA PHE A 122 3.91 -4.64 -11.92
C PHE A 122 3.57 -3.20 -11.49
N TRP A 123 2.45 -2.74 -12.01
CA TRP A 123 1.68 -1.59 -11.56
C TRP A 123 0.27 -2.07 -11.24
N LEU A 124 -0.21 -1.82 -10.03
CA LEU A 124 -1.50 -2.34 -9.55
C LEU A 124 -2.72 -1.69 -10.22
N GLY A 125 -2.56 -0.48 -10.74
CA GLY A 125 -3.61 0.28 -11.42
C GLY A 125 -4.09 1.48 -10.61
N ASN A 126 -4.20 2.64 -11.26
CA ASN A 126 -4.59 3.90 -10.61
C ASN A 126 -6.00 3.81 -10.04
N GLN A 127 -6.94 3.16 -10.72
CA GLN A 127 -8.30 3.04 -10.22
C GLN A 127 -8.33 2.30 -8.88
N LEU A 128 -7.51 1.27 -8.75
CA LEU A 128 -7.42 0.48 -7.53
C LEU A 128 -6.67 1.23 -6.42
N ILE A 129 -5.57 1.90 -6.75
CA ILE A 129 -4.84 2.73 -5.77
C ILE A 129 -5.77 3.83 -5.23
N HIS A 130 -6.54 4.50 -6.09
CA HIS A 130 -7.53 5.50 -5.68
C HIS A 130 -8.49 4.93 -4.63
N VAL A 131 -9.15 3.80 -4.95
CA VAL A 131 -10.11 3.12 -4.06
C VAL A 131 -9.51 2.76 -2.70
N MET A 132 -8.24 2.34 -2.67
CA MET A 132 -7.57 1.99 -1.42
C MET A 132 -7.17 3.22 -0.59
N THR A 133 -6.95 4.37 -1.24
CA THR A 133 -6.44 5.59 -0.59
C THR A 133 -7.51 6.66 -0.30
N SER A 134 -8.70 6.57 -0.93
CA SER A 134 -9.72 7.63 -0.90
C SER A 134 -10.42 7.76 0.46
N ASN A 135 -10.61 6.65 1.17
CA ASN A 135 -11.50 6.58 2.33
C ASN A 135 -10.78 6.68 3.68
N LYS A 136 -9.45 6.68 3.70
CA LYS A 136 -8.64 6.63 4.94
C LYS A 136 -7.30 7.34 4.76
N THR A 137 -6.81 7.93 5.84
CA THR A 137 -5.41 8.38 5.92
C THR A 137 -4.51 7.17 5.74
N THR A 138 -3.68 7.29 4.73
CA THR A 138 -2.88 6.21 4.18
C THR A 138 -1.45 6.70 4.12
N SER A 139 -0.48 5.94 4.64
CA SER A 139 0.94 6.29 4.46
C SER A 139 1.48 5.80 3.12
N LEU A 140 2.66 6.24 2.73
CA LEU A 140 3.42 5.66 1.62
C LEU A 140 4.84 5.41 2.08
N ARG A 141 5.38 4.25 1.73
CA ARG A 141 6.81 3.97 1.84
C ARG A 141 7.40 3.63 0.48
N ILE A 142 8.55 4.24 0.20
CA ILE A 142 9.33 4.03 -1.02
C ILE A 142 10.66 3.41 -0.61
N VAL A 143 10.95 2.24 -1.16
CA VAL A 143 12.19 1.50 -0.92
C VAL A 143 13.00 1.47 -2.22
N LEU A 144 14.17 2.08 -2.21
CA LEU A 144 15.07 2.11 -3.36
C LEU A 144 16.30 1.29 -3.03
N THR A 145 16.56 0.24 -3.80
CA THR A 145 17.78 -0.56 -3.64
C THR A 145 18.69 -0.33 -4.83
N ASN A 146 19.94 0.04 -4.54
CA ASN A 146 20.95 0.23 -5.56
C ASN A 146 21.58 -1.11 -5.98
N ARG A 147 22.53 -1.06 -6.94
CA ARG A 147 23.19 -2.27 -7.45
C ARG A 147 24.12 -2.96 -6.45
N THR A 148 24.61 -2.22 -5.45
CA THR A 148 25.46 -2.76 -4.39
C THR A 148 24.65 -3.36 -3.24
N GLY A 149 23.31 -3.32 -3.33
CA GLY A 149 22.40 -3.85 -2.33
C GLY A 149 22.10 -2.88 -1.19
N GLU A 150 22.60 -1.64 -1.25
CA GLU A 150 22.26 -0.62 -0.27
C GLU A 150 20.84 -0.12 -0.54
N THR A 151 20.07 -0.03 0.54
CA THR A 151 18.66 0.35 0.48
C THR A 151 18.46 1.72 1.14
N PHE A 152 17.68 2.56 0.47
CA PHE A 152 17.20 3.84 0.94
C PHE A 152 15.68 3.75 1.12
N THR A 153 15.18 4.32 2.21
CA THR A 153 13.75 4.39 2.50
C THR A 153 13.28 5.84 2.65
N ALA A 154 12.15 6.16 2.04
CA ALA A 154 11.43 7.41 2.23
C ALA A 154 9.97 7.11 2.59
N ASP A 155 9.52 7.67 3.72
CA ASP A 155 8.17 7.52 4.24
C ASP A 155 7.38 8.82 4.07
N TYR A 156 6.09 8.71 3.80
CA TYR A 156 5.14 9.82 3.77
C TYR A 156 3.96 9.46 4.66
N ALA A 157 3.60 10.34 5.59
CA ALA A 157 2.52 10.11 6.53
C ALA A 157 1.12 10.17 5.86
N LEU A 158 1.00 10.87 4.73
CA LEU A 158 -0.22 10.96 3.94
C LEU A 158 0.11 10.67 2.48
N PHE A 159 -0.69 9.82 1.86
CA PHE A 159 -0.68 9.47 0.45
C PHE A 159 -2.10 9.17 -0.01
N ASN A 160 -2.54 9.87 -1.05
CA ASN A 160 -3.82 9.68 -1.71
C ASN A 160 -3.67 10.04 -3.18
N ILE A 161 -4.42 9.34 -4.04
CA ILE A 161 -4.65 9.81 -5.40
C ILE A 161 -6.14 10.04 -5.64
N ALA A 162 -6.47 11.11 -6.35
CA ALA A 162 -7.84 11.47 -6.70
C ALA A 162 -8.46 10.50 -7.73
N GLY A 163 -9.73 10.73 -8.09
CA GLY A 163 -10.43 9.95 -9.11
C GLY A 163 -9.90 10.19 -10.52
N GLU A 164 -10.40 9.42 -11.49
CA GLU A 164 -10.03 9.59 -12.90
C GLU A 164 -10.45 10.95 -13.47
N ASP A 165 -11.55 11.51 -12.97
CA ASP A 165 -12.07 12.85 -13.29
C ASP A 165 -11.09 13.96 -12.91
N GLU A 166 -10.31 13.76 -11.85
CA GLU A 166 -9.20 14.60 -11.43
C GLU A 166 -7.83 14.04 -11.88
N GLN A 167 -7.84 13.16 -12.89
CA GLN A 167 -6.65 12.60 -13.53
C GLN A 167 -5.69 11.90 -12.54
N TYR A 168 -6.23 11.28 -11.49
CA TYR A 168 -5.47 10.59 -10.45
C TYR A 168 -4.44 11.49 -9.75
N LYS A 169 -4.77 12.77 -9.57
CA LYS A 169 -3.90 13.76 -8.91
C LYS A 169 -3.40 13.26 -7.55
N LEU A 170 -2.09 13.34 -7.34
CA LEU A 170 -1.43 12.95 -6.10
C LEU A 170 -1.66 13.98 -4.98
N THR A 171 -1.87 13.49 -3.77
CA THR A 171 -1.75 14.25 -2.53
C THR A 171 -0.83 13.49 -1.59
N VAL A 172 0.34 14.06 -1.29
CA VAL A 172 1.36 13.46 -0.43
C VAL A 172 1.91 14.48 0.57
N SER A 173 2.12 14.07 1.82
CA SER A 173 2.74 14.91 2.84
C SER A 173 3.38 14.11 3.98
N GLY A 174 4.11 14.80 4.87
CA GLY A 174 4.75 14.19 6.03
C GLY A 174 5.98 13.35 5.68
N TYR A 175 6.83 13.86 4.78
CA TYR A 175 8.08 13.21 4.39
C TYR A 175 8.97 12.92 5.61
N LYS A 176 9.44 11.68 5.70
CA LYS A 176 10.44 11.20 6.64
C LYS A 176 11.43 10.34 5.88
N GLY A 177 12.61 10.91 5.67
CA GLY A 177 13.74 10.24 5.02
C GLY A 177 14.97 11.14 5.07
N PRO A 178 16.09 10.72 4.47
CA PRO A 178 17.31 11.52 4.40
C PRO A 178 17.08 12.91 3.80
N LYS A 179 17.74 13.92 4.37
CA LYS A 179 17.60 15.31 3.94
C LYS A 179 18.07 15.47 2.49
N GLY A 180 17.25 16.12 1.65
CA GLY A 180 17.56 16.37 0.24
C GLY A 180 17.14 15.26 -0.72
N TYR A 181 16.47 14.21 -0.24
CA TYR A 181 15.98 13.08 -1.05
C TYR A 181 14.45 13.05 -1.19
N ASP A 182 13.77 14.11 -0.78
CA ASP A 182 12.32 14.26 -1.01
C ASP A 182 12.07 14.59 -2.49
N GLY A 183 11.72 13.57 -3.26
CA GLY A 183 11.39 13.67 -4.68
C GLY A 183 9.90 13.61 -5.00
N PHE A 184 9.02 13.46 -3.99
CA PHE A 184 7.58 13.22 -4.20
C PHE A 184 6.70 14.37 -3.70
N SER A 185 7.12 15.11 -2.66
CA SER A 185 6.31 16.23 -2.14
C SER A 185 6.10 17.37 -3.14
N GLN A 186 6.93 17.46 -4.19
CA GLN A 186 6.80 18.44 -5.27
C GLN A 186 5.82 18.02 -6.39
N ALA A 187 5.28 16.80 -6.32
CA ALA A 187 4.38 16.23 -7.33
C ALA A 187 2.88 16.39 -7.00
N ASN A 188 2.55 17.15 -5.95
CA ASN A 188 1.19 17.54 -5.59
C ASN A 188 0.53 18.49 -6.61
#